data_AF-A0AB39Q8M2-F1
#
_entry.id   AF-A0AB39Q8M2-F1
#
_cell.length_a   1.000
_cell.length_b   1.000
_cell.length_c   1.000
_cell.angle_alpha   90.00
_cell.angle_beta   90.00
_cell.angle_gamma   90.00
#
_symmetry.space_group_name_H-M   'P 1'
#
loop_
_entity.id
_entity.type
_entity.pdbx_description
1 polymer ?
#
loop_
_entity_poly.entity_id
_entity_poly.type
_entity_poly.pdbx_seq_one_letter_code
_entity_poly.pdbx_strand_id
1 'polypeptide(L)'
;MAAVGPSDWTRLRAVSESLKSEVYVSLAGAGRYRTAPSEAEARLRQRLIELELQASGLARHLHGVEPVARDLPPVRGFDDYVDARVIQQVEGYYRPQSLMMRSRTTLLRRLEVTLALAGTLQGALAGGFGIAQLGVWIAVVTTVGTAVTAHAAAGRYAYQEIEYSRTAQELQALRLAGPSSASDIAEQDRFIARCEDVISVQNDAWMVKWAGA
;
A
#
# COMPACT_ATOMS: atom_id res chain seq x y z
N MET A 1 -23.43 5.20 1.36
CA MET A 1 -22.21 4.89 0.56
C MET A 1 -22.28 3.44 0.13
N ALA A 2 -22.29 3.16 -1.18
CA ALA A 2 -22.08 1.78 -1.64
C ALA A 2 -20.68 1.34 -1.21
N ALA A 3 -20.55 0.13 -0.66
CA ALA A 3 -19.25 -0.39 -0.28
C ALA A 3 -18.38 -0.53 -1.53
N VAL A 4 -17.22 0.14 -1.55
CA VAL A 4 -16.26 0.01 -2.65
C VAL A 4 -15.66 -1.39 -2.56
N GLY A 5 -15.86 -2.21 -3.59
CA GLY A 5 -15.25 -3.55 -3.65
C GLY A 5 -13.71 -3.45 -3.66
N PRO A 6 -12.98 -4.47 -3.19
CA PRO A 6 -11.52 -4.44 -3.10
C PRO A 6 -10.81 -4.09 -4.42
N SER A 7 -11.35 -4.56 -5.55
CA SER A 7 -10.84 -4.24 -6.89
C SER A 7 -11.02 -2.77 -7.26
N ASP A 8 -12.23 -2.21 -7.10
CA ASP A 8 -12.49 -0.80 -7.39
C ASP A 8 -11.71 0.14 -6.46
N TRP A 9 -11.53 -0.24 -5.19
CA TRP A 9 -10.72 0.53 -4.24
C TRP A 9 -9.25 0.56 -4.68
N THR A 10 -8.72 -0.57 -5.11
CA THR A 10 -7.32 -0.65 -5.57
C THR A 10 -7.13 0.15 -6.85
N ARG A 11 -8.09 0.11 -7.78
CA ARG A 11 -8.08 0.94 -8.99
C ARG A 11 -8.13 2.44 -8.67
N LEU A 12 -9.00 2.86 -7.74
CA LEU A 12 -9.07 4.26 -7.28
C LEU A 12 -7.73 4.71 -6.67
N ARG A 13 -7.12 3.85 -5.86
CA ARG A 13 -5.80 4.12 -5.28
C ARG A 13 -4.72 4.25 -6.37
N ALA A 14 -4.69 3.34 -7.34
CA ALA A 14 -3.74 3.38 -8.45
C ALA A 14 -3.87 4.68 -9.25
N VAL A 15 -5.10 5.10 -9.59
CA VAL A 15 -5.35 6.39 -10.25
C VAL A 15 -4.85 7.56 -9.40
N SER A 16 -5.13 7.56 -8.08
CA SER A 16 -4.65 8.61 -7.18
C SER A 16 -3.12 8.71 -7.14
N GLU A 17 -2.42 7.57 -7.11
CA GLU A 17 -0.96 7.56 -7.14
C GLU A 17 -0.39 7.96 -8.50
N SER A 18 -1.02 7.57 -9.61
CA SER A 18 -0.64 8.04 -10.95
C SER A 18 -0.76 9.56 -11.08
N LEU A 19 -1.86 10.14 -10.59
CA LEU A 19 -2.05 11.60 -10.58
C LEU A 19 -0.96 12.29 -9.75
N LYS A 20 -0.65 11.77 -8.55
CA LYS A 20 0.45 12.30 -7.73
C LYS A 20 1.78 12.18 -8.46
N SER A 21 2.06 11.04 -9.07
CA SER A 21 3.30 10.79 -9.80
C SER A 21 3.52 11.85 -10.88
N GLU A 22 2.53 12.09 -11.75
CA GLU A 22 2.65 13.12 -12.81
C GLU A 22 2.88 14.53 -12.22
N VAL A 23 2.24 14.87 -11.09
CA VAL A 23 2.47 16.15 -10.39
C VAL A 23 3.90 16.24 -9.85
N TYR A 24 4.40 15.22 -9.14
CA TYR A 24 5.75 15.21 -8.58
C TYR A 24 6.83 15.27 -9.67
N VAL A 25 6.69 14.50 -10.76
CA VAL A 25 7.64 14.50 -11.88
C VAL A 25 7.61 15.85 -12.62
N SER A 26 6.42 16.44 -12.78
CA SER A 26 6.28 17.77 -13.38
C SER A 26 6.93 18.87 -12.54
N LEU A 27 6.71 18.88 -11.23
CA LEU A 27 7.31 19.84 -10.31
C LEU A 27 8.83 19.66 -10.19
N ALA A 28 9.33 18.43 -10.29
CA ALA A 28 10.76 18.15 -10.35
C ALA A 28 11.41 18.60 -11.68
N GLY A 29 10.62 18.97 -12.69
CA GLY A 29 11.10 19.35 -14.02
C GLY A 29 11.77 18.18 -14.76
N ALA A 30 11.31 16.95 -14.53
CA ALA A 30 11.98 15.74 -14.96
C ALA A 30 11.30 15.06 -16.17
N GLY A 31 12.07 14.28 -16.91
CA GLY A 31 11.59 13.46 -18.03
C GLY A 31 10.78 14.27 -19.05
N ARG A 32 9.51 13.88 -19.28
CA ARG A 32 8.62 14.52 -20.27
C ARG A 32 8.24 15.97 -19.95
N TYR A 33 8.52 16.44 -18.74
CA TYR A 33 8.23 17.80 -18.28
C TYR A 33 9.45 18.71 -18.32
N ARG A 34 10.61 18.19 -18.77
CA ARG A 34 11.82 18.97 -19.00
C ARG A 34 11.74 19.77 -20.30
N THR A 35 10.75 20.65 -20.37
CA THR A 35 10.44 21.52 -21.51
C THR A 35 10.22 22.96 -21.03
N ALA A 36 9.87 23.88 -21.93
CA ALA A 36 9.44 25.21 -21.52
C ALA A 36 8.26 25.13 -20.52
N PRO A 37 8.15 26.01 -19.51
CA PRO A 37 7.13 25.91 -18.46
C PRO A 37 5.69 25.79 -18.98
N SER A 38 5.34 26.56 -20.00
CA SER A 38 4.00 26.53 -20.62
C SER A 38 3.70 25.18 -21.29
N GLU A 39 4.69 24.56 -21.91
CA GLU A 39 4.55 23.23 -22.52
C GLU A 39 4.44 22.14 -21.45
N ALA A 40 5.24 22.23 -20.38
CA ALA A 40 5.19 21.30 -19.27
C ALA A 40 3.81 21.33 -18.59
N GLU A 41 3.26 22.52 -18.37
CA GLU A 41 1.93 22.72 -17.80
C GLU A 41 0.83 22.17 -18.73
N ALA A 42 0.91 22.44 -20.04
CA ALA A 42 -0.04 21.90 -21.01
C ALA A 42 -0.01 20.36 -21.05
N ARG A 43 1.19 19.76 -21.04
CA ARG A 43 1.37 18.30 -20.96
C ARG A 43 0.83 17.74 -19.66
N LEU A 44 1.07 18.38 -18.52
CA LEU A 44 0.56 17.92 -17.24
C LEU A 44 -0.97 17.91 -17.27
N ARG A 45 -1.58 19.04 -17.65
CA ARG A 45 -3.03 19.16 -17.77
C ARG A 45 -3.63 18.07 -18.66
N GLN A 46 -3.04 17.82 -19.82
CA GLN A 46 -3.49 16.76 -20.72
C GLN A 46 -3.43 15.37 -20.04
N ARG A 47 -2.32 15.05 -19.37
CA ARG A 47 -2.16 13.76 -18.67
C ARG A 47 -3.13 13.57 -17.52
N LEU A 48 -3.42 14.62 -16.76
CA LEU A 48 -4.41 14.57 -15.69
C LEU A 48 -5.81 14.27 -16.26
N ILE A 49 -6.19 14.93 -17.36
CA ILE A 49 -7.47 14.66 -18.05
C ILE A 49 -7.53 13.21 -18.55
N GLU A 50 -6.46 12.71 -19.17
CA GLU A 50 -6.39 11.31 -19.65
C GLU A 50 -6.59 10.31 -18.50
N LEU A 51 -5.93 10.53 -17.35
CA LEU A 51 -6.06 9.67 -16.17
C LEU A 51 -7.47 9.73 -15.57
N GLU A 52 -8.08 10.91 -15.52
CA GLU A 52 -9.46 11.09 -15.05
C GLU A 52 -10.46 10.37 -15.96
N LEU A 53 -10.28 10.46 -17.29
CA LEU A 53 -11.11 9.75 -18.26
C LEU A 53 -10.99 8.23 -18.13
N GLN A 54 -9.76 7.71 -17.93
CA GLN A 54 -9.53 6.28 -17.66
C GLN A 54 -10.22 5.83 -16.36
N ALA A 55 -10.36 6.74 -15.39
CA ALA A 55 -11.02 6.49 -14.11
C ALA A 55 -12.53 6.76 -14.11
N SER A 56 -13.12 7.22 -15.23
CA SER A 56 -14.54 7.60 -15.32
C SER A 56 -15.50 6.51 -14.81
N GLY A 57 -15.21 5.24 -15.07
CA GLY A 57 -15.98 4.09 -14.58
C GLY A 57 -15.98 3.92 -13.04
N LEU A 58 -15.13 4.65 -12.32
CA LEU A 58 -15.04 4.66 -10.85
C LEU A 58 -15.75 5.88 -10.24
N ALA A 59 -16.20 6.84 -11.04
CA ALA A 59 -16.79 8.11 -10.56
C ALA A 59 -17.98 7.92 -9.62
N ARG A 60 -18.75 6.83 -9.80
CA ARG A 60 -19.86 6.46 -8.90
C ARG A 60 -19.47 6.37 -7.42
N HIS A 61 -18.20 6.03 -7.15
CA HIS A 61 -17.68 5.86 -5.79
C HIS A 61 -17.26 7.19 -5.14
N LEU A 62 -17.23 8.27 -5.92
CA LEU A 62 -16.88 9.61 -5.46
C LEU A 62 -18.12 10.44 -5.07
N HIS A 63 -19.33 9.94 -5.29
CA HIS A 63 -20.55 10.65 -4.92
C HIS A 63 -20.61 10.90 -3.40
N GLY A 64 -20.73 12.18 -3.03
CA GLY A 64 -20.76 12.61 -1.64
C GLY A 64 -19.39 12.67 -0.95
N VAL A 65 -18.30 12.47 -1.69
CA VAL A 65 -16.94 12.70 -1.21
C VAL A 65 -16.55 14.14 -1.56
N GLU A 66 -16.36 14.97 -0.54
CA GLU A 66 -15.84 16.33 -0.73
C GLU A 66 -14.30 16.29 -0.85
N PRO A 67 -13.72 16.81 -1.94
CA PRO A 67 -12.27 16.88 -2.08
C PRO A 67 -11.66 17.78 -0.99
N VAL A 68 -10.65 17.27 -0.30
CA VAL A 68 -9.86 18.10 0.62
C VAL A 68 -8.88 18.93 -0.19
N ALA A 69 -9.01 20.26 -0.14
CA ALA A 69 -8.03 21.17 -0.71
C ALA A 69 -6.68 20.97 0.00
N ARG A 70 -5.62 20.73 -0.79
CA ARG A 70 -4.26 20.54 -0.31
C ARG A 70 -3.32 21.40 -1.12
N ASP A 71 -2.35 21.99 -0.46
CA ASP A 71 -1.27 22.71 -1.12
C ASP A 71 -0.44 21.76 -1.99
N LEU A 72 0.17 22.31 -3.03
CA LEU A 72 1.12 21.58 -3.85
C LEU A 72 2.35 21.21 -3.00
N PRO A 73 2.96 20.03 -3.24
CA PRO A 73 4.18 19.67 -2.55
C PRO A 73 5.29 20.67 -2.89
N PRO A 74 6.18 21.00 -1.94
CA PRO A 74 7.21 22.03 -2.10
C PRO A 74 8.39 21.52 -2.94
N VAL A 75 8.13 21.14 -4.20
CA VAL A 75 9.12 20.57 -5.11
C VAL A 75 9.45 21.57 -6.20
N ARG A 76 10.73 21.92 -6.33
CA ARG A 76 11.26 22.83 -7.37
C ARG A 76 12.39 22.23 -8.19
N GLY A 77 12.75 20.98 -7.93
CA GLY A 77 13.83 20.28 -8.59
C GLY A 77 14.10 18.90 -8.00
N PHE A 78 15.24 18.32 -8.36
CA PHE A 78 15.61 16.96 -8.01
C PHE A 78 15.72 16.72 -6.50
N ASP A 79 16.44 17.59 -5.76
CA ASP A 79 16.66 17.39 -4.33
C ASP A 79 15.35 17.50 -3.53
N ASP A 80 14.54 18.51 -3.83
CA ASP A 80 13.22 18.65 -3.21
C ASP A 80 12.31 17.44 -3.51
N TYR A 81 12.42 16.85 -4.72
CA TYR A 81 11.71 15.62 -5.05
C TYR A 81 12.19 14.45 -4.18
N VAL A 82 13.51 14.27 -4.02
CA VAL A 82 14.05 13.20 -3.16
C VAL A 82 13.50 13.34 -1.74
N ASP A 83 13.51 14.55 -1.18
CA ASP A 83 13.05 14.81 0.18
C ASP A 83 11.53 14.64 0.33
N ALA A 84 10.76 15.35 -0.49
CA ALA A 84 9.30 15.40 -0.38
C ALA A 84 8.62 14.12 -0.87
N ARG A 85 9.21 13.40 -1.84
CA ARG A 85 8.62 12.18 -2.40
C ARG A 85 9.27 10.93 -1.86
N VAL A 86 10.58 10.78 -1.99
CA VAL A 86 11.24 9.49 -1.69
C VAL A 86 11.42 9.30 -0.18
N ILE A 87 12.05 10.26 0.51
CA ILE A 87 12.31 10.16 1.95
C ILE A 87 11.01 10.13 2.73
N GLN A 88 10.08 11.03 2.41
CA GLN A 88 8.77 11.06 3.07
C GLN A 88 8.01 9.73 2.90
N GLN A 89 8.07 9.08 1.72
CA GLN A 89 7.44 7.78 1.53
C GLN A 89 8.11 6.68 2.34
N VAL A 90 9.45 6.62 2.34
CA VAL A 90 10.19 5.59 3.10
C VAL A 90 9.92 5.73 4.60
N GLU A 91 10.15 6.92 5.16
CA GLU A 91 10.13 7.13 6.62
C GLU A 91 8.74 7.47 7.16
N GLY A 92 7.91 8.15 6.37
CA GLY A 92 6.57 8.58 6.78
C GLY A 92 5.47 7.54 6.49
N TYR A 93 5.70 6.62 5.55
CA TYR A 93 4.65 5.68 5.13
C TYR A 93 5.12 4.22 5.18
N TYR A 94 6.05 3.81 4.33
CA TYR A 94 6.37 2.39 4.14
C TYR A 94 6.99 1.73 5.38
N ARG A 95 7.98 2.37 6.02
CA ARG A 95 8.60 1.83 7.23
C ARG A 95 7.59 1.77 8.40
N PRO A 96 6.85 2.83 8.76
CA PRO A 96 5.82 2.73 9.80
C PRO A 96 4.74 1.69 9.51
N GLN A 97 4.27 1.59 8.26
CA GLN A 97 3.25 0.61 7.88
C GLN A 97 3.77 -0.82 8.02
N SER A 98 5.01 -1.13 7.60
CA SER A 98 5.61 -2.45 7.79
C SER A 98 5.67 -2.85 9.28
N LEU A 99 6.07 -1.92 10.16
CA LEU A 99 6.14 -2.16 11.60
C LEU A 99 4.75 -2.38 12.22
N MET A 100 3.74 -1.64 11.76
CA MET A 100 2.36 -1.83 12.17
C MET A 100 1.81 -3.18 11.71
N MET A 101 2.15 -3.65 10.51
CA MET A 101 1.74 -4.98 10.04
C MET A 101 2.43 -6.08 10.82
N ARG A 102 3.73 -5.93 11.11
CA ARG A 102 4.49 -6.86 11.94
C ARG A 102 3.89 -7.05 13.33
N SER A 103 3.49 -5.94 13.96
CA SER A 103 2.88 -5.99 15.31
C SER A 103 1.53 -6.72 15.29
N ARG A 104 0.70 -6.47 14.27
CA ARG A 104 -0.58 -7.19 14.08
C ARG A 104 -0.39 -8.68 13.82
N THR A 105 0.56 -9.04 12.96
CA THR A 105 0.92 -10.45 12.71
C THR A 105 1.36 -11.14 14.00
N THR A 106 2.17 -10.47 14.82
CA THR A 106 2.66 -11.00 16.09
C THR A 106 1.51 -11.20 17.09
N LEU A 107 0.57 -10.25 17.17
CA LEU A 107 -0.60 -10.35 18.02
C LEU A 107 -1.47 -11.56 17.63
N LEU A 108 -1.77 -11.72 16.34
CA LEU A 108 -2.61 -12.83 15.86
C LEU A 108 -1.97 -14.19 16.10
N ARG A 109 -0.65 -14.33 15.89
CA ARG A 109 0.06 -15.59 16.23
C ARG A 109 -0.01 -15.91 17.72
N ARG A 110 0.07 -14.91 18.60
CA ARG A 110 -0.09 -15.12 20.05
C ARG A 110 -1.50 -15.58 20.41
N LEU A 111 -2.51 -15.00 19.77
CA LEU A 111 -3.90 -15.42 19.96
C LEU A 111 -4.14 -16.85 19.45
N GLU A 112 -3.58 -17.20 18.30
CA GLU A 112 -3.66 -18.56 17.73
C GLU A 112 -3.07 -19.60 18.70
N VAL A 113 -1.87 -19.35 19.25
CA VAL A 113 -1.25 -20.22 20.26
C VAL A 113 -2.12 -20.33 21.52
N THR A 114 -2.69 -19.22 21.98
CA THR A 114 -3.56 -19.20 23.18
C THR A 114 -4.83 -20.01 22.96
N LEU A 115 -5.46 -19.88 21.78
CA LEU A 115 -6.65 -20.63 21.40
C LEU A 115 -6.33 -22.13 21.25
N ALA A 116 -5.18 -22.47 20.67
CA ALA A 116 -4.73 -23.86 20.58
C ALA A 116 -4.56 -24.49 21.97
N LEU A 117 -3.90 -23.79 22.89
CA LEU A 117 -3.74 -24.25 24.28
C LEU A 117 -5.10 -24.43 24.98
N ALA A 118 -6.00 -23.45 24.87
CA ALA A 118 -7.35 -23.54 25.43
C ALA A 118 -8.12 -24.74 24.86
N GLY A 119 -8.02 -24.98 23.55
CA GLY A 119 -8.61 -26.16 22.88
C GLY A 119 -8.03 -27.48 23.41
N THR A 120 -6.72 -27.56 23.59
CA THR A 120 -6.06 -28.75 24.17
C THR A 120 -6.52 -29.01 25.61
N LEU A 121 -6.59 -27.97 26.45
CA LEU A 121 -7.09 -28.04 27.82
C LEU A 121 -8.54 -28.53 27.86
N GLN A 122 -9.41 -27.97 27.01
CA GLN A 122 -10.81 -28.37 26.94
C GLN A 122 -10.98 -29.82 26.48
N GLY A 123 -10.18 -30.27 25.51
CA GLY A 123 -10.15 -31.66 25.06
C GLY A 123 -9.72 -32.63 26.17
N ALA A 124 -8.70 -32.27 26.94
CA ALA A 124 -8.24 -33.07 28.09
C ALA A 124 -9.32 -33.19 29.19
N LEU A 125 -10.02 -32.09 29.51
CA LEU A 125 -11.10 -32.09 30.50
C LEU A 125 -12.31 -32.90 30.02
N ALA A 126 -12.73 -32.76 28.76
CA ALA A 126 -13.85 -33.52 28.22
C ALA A 126 -13.59 -35.04 28.25
N GLY A 127 -12.37 -35.47 27.91
CA GLY A 127 -11.95 -36.88 27.99
C GLY A 127 -11.89 -37.42 29.42
N GLY A 128 -11.51 -36.59 30.39
CA GLY A 128 -11.41 -36.98 31.81
C GLY A 128 -12.76 -37.09 32.53
N PHE A 129 -13.75 -36.26 32.17
CA PHE A 129 -15.03 -36.19 32.90
C PHE A 129 -16.21 -36.87 32.20
N GLY A 130 -16.01 -37.47 31.02
CA GLY A 130 -17.05 -38.26 30.33
C GLY A 130 -18.29 -37.46 29.92
N ILE A 131 -18.16 -36.14 29.76
CA ILE A 131 -19.27 -35.23 29.46
C ILE A 131 -19.64 -35.36 27.98
N ALA A 132 -20.52 -36.32 27.67
CA ALA A 132 -21.27 -36.27 26.42
C ALA A 132 -22.25 -35.09 26.53
N GLN A 133 -22.22 -34.09 25.64
CA GLN A 133 -23.38 -33.36 25.06
C GLN A 133 -22.92 -32.26 24.07
N LEU A 134 -23.78 -32.00 23.08
CA LEU A 134 -23.63 -31.12 21.90
C LEU A 134 -23.09 -29.70 22.16
N GLY A 135 -23.20 -29.16 23.37
CA GLY A 135 -22.70 -27.82 23.72
C GLY A 135 -21.17 -27.68 23.64
N VAL A 136 -20.41 -28.76 23.89
CA VAL A 136 -18.94 -28.78 23.76
C VAL A 136 -18.52 -28.55 22.31
N TRP A 137 -19.28 -29.10 21.35
CA TRP A 137 -18.96 -28.99 19.93
C TRP A 137 -19.15 -27.57 19.38
N ILE A 138 -20.09 -26.78 19.91
CA ILE A 138 -20.27 -25.37 19.52
C ILE A 138 -19.01 -24.57 19.88
N ALA A 139 -18.51 -24.70 21.11
CA ALA A 139 -17.29 -24.02 21.54
C ALA A 139 -16.06 -24.43 20.71
N VAL A 140 -15.95 -25.71 20.36
CA VAL A 140 -14.88 -26.23 19.50
C VAL A 140 -14.97 -25.63 18.09
N VAL A 141 -16.14 -25.67 17.45
CA VAL A 141 -16.34 -25.13 16.10
C VAL A 141 -16.10 -23.63 16.06
N THR A 142 -16.58 -22.87 17.06
CA THR A 142 -16.29 -21.43 17.18
C THR A 142 -14.79 -21.16 17.35
N THR A 143 -14.09 -21.97 18.15
CA THR A 143 -12.63 -21.83 18.35
C THR A 143 -11.87 -22.11 17.06
N VAL A 144 -12.21 -23.19 16.36
CA VAL A 144 -11.60 -23.53 15.07
C VAL A 144 -11.87 -22.45 14.03
N GLY A 145 -13.13 -21.99 13.91
CA GLY A 145 -13.49 -20.91 12.99
C GLY A 145 -12.74 -19.61 13.30
N THR A 146 -12.60 -19.27 14.58
CA THR A 146 -11.82 -18.10 15.03
C THR A 146 -10.34 -18.26 14.71
N ALA A 147 -9.77 -19.44 14.95
CA ALA A 147 -8.37 -19.74 14.66
C ALA A 147 -8.07 -19.65 13.16
N VAL A 148 -8.92 -20.25 12.31
CA VAL A 148 -8.79 -20.17 10.83
C VAL A 148 -8.87 -18.72 10.37
N THR A 149 -9.83 -17.95 10.89
CA THR A 149 -10.00 -16.54 10.53
C THR A 149 -8.80 -15.69 10.98
N ALA A 150 -8.29 -15.92 12.20
CA ALA A 150 -7.11 -15.27 12.72
C ALA A 150 -5.86 -15.63 11.90
N HIS A 151 -5.72 -16.89 11.49
CA HIS A 151 -4.63 -17.36 10.66
C HIS A 151 -4.65 -16.70 9.27
N ALA A 152 -5.82 -16.65 8.62
CA ALA A 152 -5.99 -15.96 7.33
C ALA A 152 -5.66 -14.46 7.43
N ALA A 153 -6.09 -13.80 8.51
CA ALA A 153 -5.76 -12.40 8.78
C ALA A 153 -4.24 -12.21 9.03
N ALA A 154 -3.60 -13.13 9.75
CA ALA A 154 -2.16 -13.10 10.01
C ALA A 154 -1.37 -13.25 8.70
N GLY A 155 -1.78 -14.15 7.81
CA GLY A 155 -1.19 -14.29 6.48
C GLY A 155 -1.34 -13.01 5.64
N ARG A 156 -2.48 -12.32 5.74
CA ARG A 156 -2.68 -11.03 5.07
C ARG A 156 -1.72 -9.97 5.59
N TYR A 157 -1.57 -9.81 6.90
CA TYR A 157 -0.65 -8.83 7.48
C TYR A 157 0.82 -9.17 7.23
N ALA A 158 1.21 -10.44 7.30
CA ALA A 158 2.57 -10.87 7.00
C ALA A 158 2.97 -10.52 5.55
N TYR A 159 2.05 -10.74 4.60
CA TYR A 159 2.27 -10.32 3.21
C TYR A 159 2.44 -8.79 3.11
N GLN A 160 1.58 -8.01 3.76
CA GLN A 160 1.66 -6.54 3.73
C GLN A 160 2.96 -6.02 4.35
N GLU A 161 3.43 -6.64 5.44
CA GLU A 161 4.73 -6.36 6.04
C GLU A 161 5.87 -6.54 5.03
N ILE A 162 5.87 -7.66 4.31
CA ILE A 162 6.89 -7.96 3.29
C ILE A 162 6.85 -6.92 2.17
N GLU A 163 5.69 -6.64 1.60
CA GLU A 163 5.56 -5.66 0.50
C GLU A 163 6.02 -4.27 0.94
N TYR A 164 5.54 -3.77 2.09
CA TYR A 164 5.95 -2.45 2.57
C TYR A 164 7.45 -2.36 2.90
N SER A 165 8.02 -3.40 3.52
CA SER A 165 9.44 -3.42 3.84
C SER A 165 10.32 -3.53 2.58
N ARG A 166 9.90 -4.31 1.59
CA ARG A 166 10.56 -4.44 0.29
C ARG A 166 10.58 -3.10 -0.45
N THR A 167 9.43 -2.43 -0.60
CA THR A 167 9.36 -1.13 -1.27
C THR A 167 10.23 -0.08 -0.56
N ALA A 168 10.21 -0.05 0.78
CA ALA A 168 11.09 0.85 1.54
C ALA A 168 12.58 0.58 1.27
N GLN A 169 12.98 -0.69 1.22
CA GLN A 169 14.37 -1.08 0.95
C GLN A 169 14.78 -0.76 -0.48
N GLU A 170 13.91 -1.00 -1.47
CA GLU A 170 14.18 -0.68 -2.88
C GLU A 170 14.35 0.83 -3.09
N LEU A 171 13.47 1.66 -2.51
CA LEU A 171 13.61 3.11 -2.56
C LEU A 171 14.86 3.62 -1.83
N GLN A 172 15.19 3.02 -0.68
CA GLN A 172 16.40 3.36 0.06
C GLN A 172 17.67 2.96 -0.71
N ALA A 173 17.67 1.80 -1.37
CA ALA A 173 18.76 1.34 -2.22
C ALA A 173 18.94 2.25 -3.44
N LEU A 174 17.85 2.65 -4.11
CA LEU A 174 17.89 3.63 -5.20
C LEU A 174 18.51 4.94 -4.73
N ARG A 175 18.08 5.46 -3.57
CA ARG A 175 18.63 6.69 -2.97
C ARG A 175 20.13 6.58 -2.71
N LEU A 176 20.58 5.48 -2.11
CA LEU A 176 22.01 5.25 -1.84
C LEU A 176 22.83 5.13 -3.14
N ALA A 177 22.24 4.55 -4.18
CA ALA A 177 22.82 4.43 -5.51
C ALA A 177 22.52 5.65 -6.42
N GLY A 178 22.12 6.78 -5.85
CA GLY A 178 21.68 7.98 -6.57
C GLY A 178 22.68 8.49 -7.62
N PRO A 179 22.31 9.54 -8.38
CA PRO A 179 23.16 10.09 -9.44
C PRO A 179 24.58 10.40 -8.93
N SER A 180 25.59 10.03 -9.73
CA SER A 180 27.00 10.18 -9.36
C SER A 180 27.42 11.66 -9.30
N SER A 181 26.68 12.51 -10.01
CA SER A 181 26.81 13.96 -9.99
C SER A 181 25.44 14.63 -9.96
N ALA A 182 25.30 15.67 -9.14
CA ALA A 182 24.12 16.53 -9.10
C ALA A 182 23.89 17.33 -10.41
N SER A 183 24.86 17.32 -11.34
CA SER A 183 24.73 17.95 -12.66
C SER A 183 24.29 16.98 -13.76
N ASP A 184 24.27 15.67 -13.52
CA ASP A 184 23.86 14.70 -14.54
C ASP A 184 22.34 14.58 -14.60
N ILE A 185 21.77 15.39 -15.49
CA ILE A 185 20.33 15.46 -15.74
C ILE A 185 19.76 14.11 -16.19
N ALA A 186 20.50 13.34 -16.99
CA ALA A 186 20.01 12.06 -17.51
C ALA A 186 20.01 10.98 -16.42
N GLU A 187 20.96 11.01 -15.48
CA GLU A 187 20.91 10.16 -14.29
C GLU A 187 19.78 10.55 -13.34
N GLN A 188 19.52 11.85 -13.15
CA GLN A 188 18.40 12.34 -12.34
C GLN A 188 17.05 11.89 -12.89
N ASP A 189 16.84 12.02 -14.21
CA ASP A 189 15.59 11.59 -14.85
C ASP A 189 15.40 10.07 -14.72
N ARG A 190 16.47 9.28 -14.91
CA ARG A 190 16.44 7.82 -14.70
C ARG A 190 16.19 7.45 -13.24
N PHE A 191 16.72 8.21 -12.29
CA PHE A 191 16.47 8.01 -10.87
C PHE A 191 14.99 8.24 -10.53
N ILE A 192 14.43 9.40 -10.94
CA ILE A 192 13.03 9.75 -10.69
C ILE A 192 12.11 8.71 -11.32
N ALA A 193 12.36 8.32 -12.57
CA ALA A 193 11.58 7.30 -13.26
C ALA A 193 11.58 5.96 -12.50
N ARG A 194 12.74 5.50 -12.00
CA ARG A 194 12.84 4.27 -11.20
C ARG A 194 12.12 4.38 -9.86
N CYS A 195 12.18 5.53 -9.20
CA CYS A 195 11.46 5.74 -7.93
C CYS A 195 9.95 5.68 -8.13
N GLU A 196 9.43 6.36 -9.15
CA GLU A 196 8.00 6.33 -9.46
C GLU A 196 7.54 4.94 -9.94
N ASP A 197 8.37 4.20 -10.68
CA ASP A 197 8.08 2.82 -11.07
C ASP A 197 7.90 1.92 -9.83
N VAL A 198 8.85 1.95 -8.88
CA VAL A 198 8.75 1.21 -7.61
C VAL A 198 7.49 1.59 -6.81
N ILE A 199 7.14 2.88 -6.76
CA ILE A 199 5.91 3.34 -6.09
C ILE A 199 4.65 2.85 -6.82
N SER A 200 4.66 2.80 -8.16
CA SER A 200 3.53 2.33 -8.95
C SER A 200 3.33 0.82 -8.88
N VAL A 201 4.40 0.01 -8.99
CA VAL A 201 4.36 -1.46 -8.94
C VAL A 201 3.77 -1.94 -7.62
N GLN A 202 4.06 -1.22 -6.52
CA GLN A 202 3.46 -1.51 -5.24
C GLN A 202 1.92 -1.48 -5.32
N ASN A 203 1.32 -0.54 -6.05
CA ASN A 203 -0.13 -0.48 -6.22
C ASN A 203 -0.68 -1.65 -7.04
N ASP A 204 0.06 -2.12 -8.04
CA ASP A 204 -0.34 -3.27 -8.87
C ASP A 204 -0.26 -4.61 -8.13
N ALA A 205 0.72 -4.77 -7.24
CA ALA A 205 0.84 -5.95 -6.37
C ALA A 205 -0.43 -6.14 -5.50
N TRP A 206 -1.07 -5.05 -5.08
CA TRP A 206 -2.37 -5.12 -4.41
C TRP A 206 -3.47 -5.62 -5.34
N MET A 207 -3.50 -5.21 -6.62
CA MET A 207 -4.54 -5.63 -7.58
C MET A 207 -4.51 -7.13 -7.83
N VAL A 208 -3.31 -7.72 -8.02
CA VAL A 208 -3.15 -9.15 -8.29
C VAL A 208 -3.66 -9.99 -7.12
N LYS A 209 -3.40 -9.57 -5.87
CA LYS A 209 -3.84 -10.31 -4.69
C LYS A 209 -5.37 -10.31 -4.51
N TRP A 210 -6.05 -9.22 -4.86
CA TRP A 210 -7.51 -9.11 -4.71
C TRP A 210 -8.29 -9.63 -5.91
N ALA A 211 -7.65 -9.81 -7.07
CA ALA A 211 -8.25 -10.47 -8.23
C ALA A 211 -8.22 -12.01 -8.13
N GLY A 212 -7.31 -12.57 -7.32
CA GLY A 212 -7.18 -14.01 -7.06
C GLY A 212 -7.83 -14.51 -5.76
N ALA A 213 -8.69 -13.70 -5.13
CA ALA A 213 -9.37 -14.01 -3.86
C ALA A 213 -10.89 -14.16 -4.03
#